data_AF-A0A1M4VGC5-F1
#
_entry.id   AF-A0A1M4VGC5-F1
#
_cell.length_a   1.000
_cell.length_b   1.000
_cell.length_c   1.000
_cell.angle_alpha   90.00
_cell.angle_beta   90.00
_cell.angle_gamma   90.00
#
_symmetry.space_group_name_H-M   'P 1'
#
loop_
_entity.id
_entity.type
_entity.pdbx_description
1 polymer ?
#
loop_
_entity_poly.entity_id
_entity_poly.type
_entity_poly.pdbx_seq_one_letter_code
_entity_poly.pdbx_strand_id
1 'polypeptide(L)'
;MDEILKSNLVHQISVFCAVFLPLFLIVRLYRIIKFKDYSKGNYIYIISCIIVLLLIFTLVFNDYQRLFLGYFLVFFAILFLLIFSIDKVIRRR
;
A
#
# COMPACT_ATOMS: atom_id res chain seq x y z
N MET A 1 -9.19 -30.25 11.38
CA MET A 1 -7.87 -30.03 10.76
C MET A 1 -7.96 -29.01 9.61
N ASP A 2 -9.03 -29.06 8.81
CA ASP A 2 -9.26 -28.12 7.70
C ASP A 2 -9.43 -26.64 8.10
N GLU A 3 -10.03 -26.35 9.25
CA GLU A 3 -10.20 -24.95 9.72
C GLU A 3 -8.88 -24.27 10.09
N ILE A 4 -7.92 -25.03 10.62
CA ILE A 4 -6.58 -24.52 10.99
C ILE A 4 -5.77 -24.25 9.71
N LEU A 5 -5.88 -25.14 8.72
CA LEU A 5 -5.23 -24.96 7.42
C LEU A 5 -5.78 -23.74 6.68
N LYS A 6 -7.11 -23.54 6.73
CA LYS A 6 -7.80 -22.39 6.13
C LYS A 6 -7.41 -21.07 6.82
N SER A 7 -7.31 -21.06 8.14
CA SER A 7 -6.86 -19.89 8.92
C SER A 7 -5.43 -19.48 8.54
N ASN A 8 -4.51 -20.45 8.45
CA ASN A 8 -3.12 -20.18 8.07
C ASN A 8 -2.99 -19.70 6.62
N LEU A 9 -3.77 -20.27 5.70
CA LEU A 9 -3.78 -19.85 4.30
C LEU A 9 -4.31 -18.42 4.14
N VAL A 10 -5.40 -18.08 4.83
CA VAL A 10 -5.96 -16.72 4.83
C VAL A 10 -4.96 -15.72 5.42
N HIS A 11 -4.28 -16.09 6.51
CA HIS A 11 -3.24 -15.25 7.09
C HIS A 11 -2.08 -15.02 6.10
N GLN A 12 -1.56 -16.07 5.45
CA GLN A 12 -0.49 -15.95 4.46
C GLN A 12 -0.88 -15.07 3.26
N ILE A 13 -2.08 -15.25 2.72
CA ILE A 13 -2.59 -14.44 1.60
C ILE A 13 -2.74 -12.98 2.03
N SER A 14 -3.26 -12.73 3.23
CA SER A 14 -3.42 -11.37 3.74
C SER A 14 -2.09 -10.66 3.97
N VAL A 15 -1.06 -11.38 4.46
CA VAL A 15 0.30 -10.87 4.63
C VAL A 15 0.90 -10.51 3.28
N PHE A 16 0.75 -11.40 2.30
CA PHE A 16 1.17 -11.12 0.92
C PHE A 16 0.46 -9.87 0.39
N CYS A 17 -0.87 -9.79 0.49
CA CYS A 17 -1.63 -8.62 0.06
C CYS A 17 -1.17 -7.34 0.78
N ALA A 18 -0.90 -7.38 2.08
CA ALA A 18 -0.48 -6.22 2.87
C ALA A 18 0.89 -5.67 2.46
N VAL A 19 1.77 -6.49 1.86
CA VAL A 19 3.08 -6.05 1.34
C VAL A 19 2.98 -5.61 -0.13
N PHE A 20 2.24 -6.35 -0.95
CA PHE A 20 2.16 -6.08 -2.39
C PHE A 20 1.21 -4.94 -2.77
N LEU A 21 0.08 -4.74 -2.05
CA LEU A 21 -0.85 -3.63 -2.31
C LEU A 21 -0.18 -2.25 -2.14
N PRO A 22 0.61 -1.97 -1.09
CA PRO A 22 1.33 -0.71 -0.95
C PRO A 22 2.31 -0.46 -2.09
N LEU A 23 3.12 -1.46 -2.45
CA LEU A 23 4.06 -1.36 -3.57
C LEU A 23 3.34 -1.05 -4.88
N PHE A 24 2.24 -1.75 -5.14
CA PHE A 24 1.41 -1.52 -6.32
C PHE A 24 0.79 -0.12 -6.34
N LEU A 25 0.27 0.35 -5.20
CA LEU A 25 -0.25 1.71 -5.02
C LEU A 25 0.82 2.76 -5.34
N ILE A 26 2.05 2.57 -4.88
CA ILE A 26 3.18 3.49 -5.12
C ILE A 26 3.51 3.57 -6.60
N VAL A 27 3.67 2.43 -7.28
CA VAL A 27 3.96 2.38 -8.72
C VAL A 27 2.84 3.06 -9.51
N ARG A 28 1.59 2.82 -9.13
CA ARG A 28 0.42 3.40 -9.81
C ARG A 28 0.33 4.90 -9.57
N LEU A 29 0.55 5.37 -8.34
CA LEU A 29 0.63 6.79 -8.00
C LEU A 29 1.75 7.48 -8.78
N TYR A 30 2.93 6.86 -8.88
CA TYR A 30 4.03 7.37 -9.69
C TYR A 30 3.63 7.53 -11.17
N ARG A 31 2.95 6.53 -11.76
CA ARG A 31 2.44 6.62 -13.13
C ARG A 31 1.42 7.75 -13.29
N ILE A 32 0.46 7.86 -12.37
CA ILE A 32 -0.56 8.92 -12.39
C ILE A 32 0.11 10.30 -12.39
N ILE A 33 1.10 10.50 -11.51
CA ILE A 33 1.85 11.76 -11.42
C ILE A 33 2.67 12.00 -12.70
N LYS A 34 3.36 10.99 -13.21
CA LYS A 34 4.22 11.09 -14.40
C LYS A 34 3.43 11.44 -15.66
N PHE A 35 2.28 10.80 -15.86
CA PHE A 35 1.42 11.01 -17.03
C PHE A 35 0.33 12.07 -16.81
N LYS A 36 0.25 12.67 -15.62
CA LYS A 36 -0.80 13.61 -15.20
C LYS A 36 -2.22 13.08 -15.40
N ASP A 37 -2.41 11.77 -15.28
CA ASP A 37 -3.69 11.11 -15.51
C ASP A 37 -4.53 11.09 -14.21
N TYR A 38 -5.05 12.26 -13.85
CA TYR A 38 -5.89 12.47 -12.67
C TYR A 38 -7.37 12.15 -12.94
N SER A 39 -7.64 11.07 -13.67
CA SER A 39 -9.01 10.65 -13.92
C SER A 39 -9.74 10.25 -12.62
N LYS A 40 -11.05 10.52 -12.55
CA LYS A 40 -11.89 10.10 -11.41
C LYS A 40 -11.77 8.61 -11.09
N GLY A 41 -11.61 7.77 -12.13
CA GLY A 41 -11.40 6.33 -11.99
C GLY A 41 -10.12 5.99 -11.23
N ASN A 42 -9.02 6.70 -11.49
CA ASN A 42 -7.76 6.51 -10.76
C ASN A 42 -7.89 6.88 -9.27
N TYR A 43 -8.65 7.93 -8.93
CA TYR A 43 -8.94 8.29 -7.54
C TYR A 43 -9.78 7.25 -6.81
N ILE A 44 -10.88 6.79 -7.42
CA ILE A 44 -11.74 5.76 -6.84
C ILE A 44 -10.93 4.47 -6.59
N TYR A 45 -10.09 4.11 -7.55
CA TYR A 45 -9.23 2.94 -7.44
C TYR A 45 -8.25 3.04 -6.27
N ILE A 46 -7.55 4.18 -6.12
CA ILE A 46 -6.63 4.42 -4.99
C ILE A 46 -7.38 4.31 -3.65
N ILE A 47 -8.52 4.97 -3.54
CA ILE A 47 -9.33 4.96 -2.30
C ILE A 47 -9.76 3.52 -1.97
N SER A 48 -10.21 2.75 -2.95
CA SER A 48 -10.61 1.36 -2.75
C SER A 48 -9.45 0.48 -2.26
N CYS A 49 -8.24 0.64 -2.82
CA CYS A 49 -7.05 -0.08 -2.36
C CYS A 49 -6.65 0.29 -0.92
N ILE A 50 -6.79 1.56 -0.54
CA ILE A 50 -6.51 2.02 0.83
C ILE A 50 -7.50 1.39 1.82
N ILE A 51 -8.80 1.35 1.48
CA ILE A 51 -9.83 0.73 2.31
C ILE A 51 -9.55 -0.77 2.49
N VAL A 52 -9.19 -1.48 1.42
CA VAL A 52 -8.84 -2.91 1.49
C VAL A 52 -7.60 -3.12 2.37
N LEU A 53 -6.59 -2.28 2.25
CA LEU A 53 -5.40 -2.31 3.11
C LEU A 53 -5.76 -2.12 4.58
N LEU A 54 -6.61 -1.15 4.89
CA LEU A 54 -7.09 -0.89 6.26
C LEU A 54 -7.87 -2.09 6.83
N LEU A 55 -8.74 -2.71 6.02
CA LEU A 55 -9.50 -3.90 6.44
C LEU A 55 -8.59 -5.10 6.71
N ILE A 56 -7.59 -5.34 5.85
CA ILE A 56 -6.59 -6.38 6.09
C ILE A 56 -5.84 -6.08 7.39
N PHE A 57 -5.53 -4.81 7.64
CA PHE A 57 -4.84 -4.35 8.84
C PHE A 57 -5.62 -4.57 10.13
N THR A 58 -6.94 -4.36 10.10
CA THR A 58 -7.79 -4.47 11.28
C THR A 58 -8.21 -5.90 11.57
N LEU A 59 -8.43 -6.71 10.53
CA LEU A 59 -9.04 -8.02 10.66
C LEU A 59 -8.04 -9.18 10.79
N VAL A 60 -6.83 -9.05 10.23
CA VAL A 60 -5.92 -10.19 10.11
C VAL A 60 -4.66 -10.09 10.97
N PHE A 61 -4.28 -8.88 11.38
CA PHE A 61 -3.05 -8.65 12.11
C PHE A 61 -3.31 -8.38 13.60
N ASN A 62 -2.52 -9.04 14.45
CA ASN A 62 -2.48 -8.73 15.88
C ASN A 62 -1.77 -7.38 16.14
N ASP A 63 -1.94 -6.78 17.32
CA ASP A 63 -1.47 -5.42 17.61
C ASP A 63 0.03 -5.21 17.37
N TYR A 64 0.88 -6.19 17.70
CA TYR A 64 2.31 -6.15 17.40
C TYR A 64 2.61 -6.14 15.89
N GLN A 65 1.85 -6.91 15.11
CA GLN A 65 2.00 -6.95 13.65
C GLN A 65 1.47 -5.66 13.00
N ARG A 66 0.37 -5.09 13.54
CA ARG A 66 -0.16 -3.79 13.11
C ARG A 66 0.85 -2.68 13.35
N LEU A 67 1.54 -2.67 14.49
CA LEU A 67 2.62 -1.73 14.76
C LEU A 67 3.78 -1.89 13.77
N PHE A 68 4.29 -3.11 13.57
CA PHE A 68 5.39 -3.37 12.64
C PHE A 68 5.07 -2.95 11.19
N LEU A 69 3.91 -3.34 10.68
CA LEU A 69 3.45 -2.92 9.36
C LEU A 69 3.16 -1.41 9.29
N GLY A 70 2.77 -0.78 10.39
CA GLY A 70 2.55 0.66 10.47
C GLY A 70 3.86 1.40 10.24
N TYR A 71 4.94 0.98 10.90
CA TYR A 71 6.28 1.49 10.65
C TYR A 71 6.73 1.26 9.21
N PHE A 72 6.42 0.09 8.63
CA PHE A 72 6.72 -0.21 7.24
C PHE A 72 6.00 0.74 6.27
N LEU A 73 4.69 0.97 6.43
CA LEU A 73 3.92 1.92 5.62
C LEU A 73 4.45 3.35 5.72
N VAL A 74 4.81 3.80 6.93
CA VAL A 74 5.42 5.12 7.15
C VAL A 74 6.76 5.23 6.42
N PHE A 75 7.60 4.21 6.49
CA PHE A 75 8.86 4.17 5.75
C PHE A 75 8.65 4.30 4.23
N PHE A 76 7.67 3.59 3.66
CA PHE A 76 7.32 3.72 2.24
C PHE A 76 6.79 5.11 1.88
N ALA A 77 5.98 5.72 2.75
CA ALA A 77 5.49 7.08 2.53
C ALA A 77 6.64 8.11 2.52
N ILE A 78 7.63 7.96 3.41
CA ILE A 78 8.83 8.81 3.43
C ILE A 78 9.64 8.62 2.14
N LEU A 79 9.89 7.38 1.73
CA LEU A 79 10.56 7.06 0.47
C LEU A 79 9.85 7.69 -0.74
N PHE A 80 8.52 7.61 -0.78
CA PHE A 80 7.72 8.23 -1.83
C PHE A 80 7.85 9.75 -1.86
N LEU A 81 7.77 10.42 -0.70
CA LEU A 81 7.97 11.86 -0.60
C LEU A 81 9.38 12.27 -1.04
N LEU A 82 10.39 11.46 -0.72
CA LEU A 82 11.77 11.66 -1.14
C LEU A 82 11.90 11.59 -2.67
N ILE A 83 11.39 10.53 -3.29
CA ILE A 83 11.40 10.34 -4.74
C ILE A 83 10.65 11.49 -5.44
N PHE A 84 9.49 11.86 -4.92
CA PHE A 84 8.68 12.95 -5.46
C PHE A 84 9.38 14.31 -5.33
N SER A 85 10.06 14.56 -4.20
CA SER A 85 10.84 15.77 -3.99
C SER A 85 12.04 15.86 -4.94
N ILE A 86 12.75 14.74 -5.14
CA ILE A 86 13.85 14.64 -6.10
C ILE A 86 13.34 14.93 -7.52
N ASP A 87 12.24 14.30 -7.95
CA ASP A 87 11.65 14.54 -9.27
C ASP A 87 11.25 16.01 -9.47
N LYS A 88 10.66 16.66 -8.45
CA LYS A 88 10.34 18.11 -8.49
C LYS A 88 11.59 18.99 -8.59
N VAL A 89 12.65 18.66 -7.88
CA VAL A 89 13.91 19.43 -7.89
C VAL A 89 14.61 19.29 -9.25
N ILE A 90 14.66 18.08 -9.81
CA ILE A 90 15.24 17.82 -11.13
C ILE A 90 14.46 18.57 -12.21
N ARG A 91 13.12 18.57 -12.17
CA ARG A 91 12.28 19.24 -13.18
C ARG A 91 12.29 20.78 -13.11
N ARG A 92 12.90 21.37 -12.08
CA ARG A 92 13.02 22.84 -11.89
C ARG A 92 14.38 23.41 -12.29
N ARG A 93 15.35 22.57 -12.68
CA ARG A 93 16.58 22.99 -13.37
C ARG A 93 16.42 22.79 -14.87
#